data_AF-A0A9P1EVY9-F1
#
_entry.id   AF-A0A9P1EVY9-F1
#
_cell.length_a   1.000
_cell.length_b   1.000
_cell.length_c   1.000
_cell.angle_alpha   90.00
_cell.angle_beta   90.00
_cell.angle_gamma   90.00
#
_symmetry.space_group_name_H-M   'P 1'
#
loop_
_entity.id
_entity.type
_entity.pdbx_description
1 polymer ?
#
loop_
_entity_poly.entity_id
_entity_poly.type
_entity_poly.pdbx_seq_one_letter_code
_entity_poly.pdbx_strand_id
1 'polypeptide(L)'
;MRINSLVRNKVSQVQKIISNELGIVSEDKYLINVKGGCGGAGISRYDGIGGRGGNVYFVPKPFLAFSDIRKQLNNRMRIHAENGNAARKSVLNGSSGKNTPDRILGSRDM
;
A
#
# COMPACT_ATOMS: atom_id res chain seq x y z
N MET A 1 2.05 29.45 -21.65
CA MET A 1 1.56 28.06 -21.77
C MET A 1 1.73 27.36 -20.42
N ARG A 2 0.65 27.12 -19.65
CA ARG A 2 0.75 26.45 -18.34
C ARG A 2 0.70 24.95 -18.55
N ILE A 3 1.82 24.28 -18.33
CA ILE A 3 1.89 22.81 -18.35
C ILE A 3 1.18 22.28 -17.10
N ASN A 4 0.28 21.31 -17.29
CA ASN A 4 -0.47 20.65 -16.23
C ASN A 4 0.50 20.00 -15.21
N SER A 5 0.24 20.15 -13.91
CA SER A 5 1.12 19.71 -12.83
C SER A 5 1.42 18.21 -12.87
N LEU A 6 0.46 17.41 -13.34
CA LEU A 6 0.62 15.96 -13.55
C LEU A 6 1.70 15.61 -14.56
N VAL A 7 1.75 16.36 -15.67
CA VAL A 7 2.75 16.16 -16.73
C VAL A 7 4.13 16.52 -16.20
N ARG A 8 4.25 17.64 -15.47
CA ARG A 8 5.51 18.07 -14.85
C ARG A 8 6.05 17.02 -13.87
N ASN A 9 5.17 16.41 -13.06
CA ASN A 9 5.57 15.38 -12.09
C ASN A 9 6.06 14.09 -12.78
N LYS A 10 5.38 13.65 -13.85
CA LYS A 10 5.82 12.48 -14.63
C LYS A 10 7.18 12.72 -15.28
N VAL A 11 7.38 13.89 -15.88
CA VAL A 11 8.66 14.26 -16.52
C VAL A 11 9.79 14.27 -15.49
N SER A 12 9.56 14.81 -14.29
CA SER A 12 10.56 14.80 -13.21
C SER A 12 10.91 13.39 -12.73
N GLN A 13 9.93 12.48 -12.63
CA GLN A 13 10.16 11.08 -12.27
C GLN A 13 10.98 10.34 -13.33
N VAL A 14 10.65 10.53 -14.61
CA VAL A 14 11.40 9.93 -15.73
C VAL A 14 12.83 10.49 -15.78
N GLN A 15 13.01 11.79 -15.57
CA GLN A 15 14.34 12.39 -15.48
C GLN A 15 15.18 11.76 -14.36
N LYS A 16 14.64 11.53 -13.15
CA LYS A 16 15.39 10.84 -12.08
C LYS A 16 15.86 9.43 -12.46
N ILE A 17 15.10 8.73 -13.30
CA ILE A 17 15.47 7.40 -13.80
C ILE A 17 16.63 7.53 -14.81
N ILE A 18 16.55 8.53 -15.69
CA ILE A 18 17.53 8.75 -16.78
C ILE A 18 18.82 9.39 -16.28
N SER A 19 18.75 10.33 -15.33
CA SER A 19 19.88 11.12 -14.83
C SER A 19 20.96 10.31 -14.10
N ASN A 20 20.81 8.99 -13.99
CA ASN A 20 21.85 8.09 -13.53
C ASN A 20 22.83 7.79 -14.69
N GLU A 21 23.45 8.83 -15.23
CA GLU A 21 24.27 8.82 -16.46
C GLU A 21 25.55 7.96 -16.36
N LEU A 22 25.91 7.49 -15.16
CA LEU A 22 27.11 6.68 -14.92
C LEU A 22 26.90 5.18 -15.14
N GLY A 23 25.67 4.73 -15.43
CA GLY A 23 25.35 3.29 -15.56
C GLY A 23 25.49 2.50 -14.25
N ILE A 24 25.71 3.20 -13.12
CA ILE A 24 25.87 2.59 -11.80
C ILE A 24 24.49 2.43 -11.16
N VAL A 25 24.08 1.18 -10.95
CA VAL A 25 22.87 0.87 -10.17
C VAL A 25 23.18 1.09 -8.69
N SER A 26 22.53 2.09 -8.08
CA SER A 26 22.73 2.42 -6.66
C SER A 26 21.96 1.51 -5.72
N GLU A 27 20.74 1.11 -6.10
CA GLU A 27 19.86 0.25 -5.32
C GLU A 27 19.11 -0.69 -6.28
N ASP A 28 19.25 -2.00 -6.07
CA ASP A 28 18.65 -3.05 -6.92
C ASP A 28 17.62 -3.89 -6.15
N LYS A 29 17.81 -4.06 -4.84
CA LYS A 29 17.03 -4.98 -4.02
C LYS A 29 16.52 -4.30 -2.76
N TYR A 30 15.25 -4.54 -2.46
CA TYR A 30 14.64 -4.17 -1.20
C TYR A 30 14.01 -5.37 -0.51
N LEU A 31 14.28 -5.49 0.78
CA LEU A 31 13.56 -6.40 1.66
C LEU A 31 12.42 -5.64 2.32
N ILE A 32 11.19 -6.10 2.11
CA ILE A 32 9.99 -5.57 2.75
C ILE A 32 9.35 -6.62 3.66
N ASN A 33 8.87 -6.19 4.82
CA ASN A 33 8.05 -7.03 5.68
C ASN A 33 6.57 -6.70 5.43
N VAL A 34 5.84 -7.69 4.91
CA VAL A 34 4.44 -7.55 4.52
C VAL A 34 3.57 -8.43 5.41
N LYS A 35 2.53 -7.84 6.00
CA LYS A 35 1.56 -8.55 6.84
C LYS A 35 0.14 -8.20 6.44
N GLY A 36 -0.65 -9.23 6.13
CA GLY A 36 -2.10 -9.10 5.95
C GLY A 36 -2.81 -8.77 7.27
N GLY A 37 -4.04 -8.28 7.17
CA GLY A 37 -4.88 -8.03 8.33
C GLY A 37 -5.33 -9.35 8.95
N CYS A 38 -5.39 -9.39 10.28
CA CYS A 38 -6.04 -10.49 10.99
C CYS A 38 -7.57 -10.36 10.88
N GLY A 39 -8.27 -11.49 10.86
CA GLY A 39 -9.73 -11.48 11.03
C GLY A 39 -10.13 -11.00 12.43
N GLY A 40 -11.29 -10.38 12.52
CA GLY A 40 -11.91 -10.01 13.79
C GLY A 40 -12.44 -11.24 14.54
N ALA A 41 -12.53 -11.13 15.87
CA ALA A 41 -13.12 -12.19 16.68
C ALA A 41 -14.65 -12.20 16.55
N GLY A 42 -15.25 -13.40 16.49
CA GLY A 42 -16.70 -13.57 16.58
C GLY A 42 -17.21 -13.63 18.03
N ILE A 43 -18.53 -13.64 18.21
CA ILE A 43 -19.18 -13.91 19.51
C ILE A 43 -20.11 -15.12 19.37
N SER A 44 -19.64 -16.29 19.80
CA SER A 44 -20.37 -17.56 19.67
C SER A 44 -21.74 -17.55 20.34
N ARG A 45 -21.93 -16.84 21.46
CA ARG A 45 -23.23 -16.79 22.16
C ARG A 45 -24.35 -16.15 21.32
N TYR A 46 -23.99 -15.27 20.38
CA TYR A 46 -24.95 -14.50 19.59
C TYR A 46 -24.75 -14.73 18.09
N ASP A 47 -24.09 -15.84 17.70
CA ASP A 47 -23.69 -16.13 16.32
C ASP A 47 -23.00 -14.95 15.61
N GLY A 48 -22.28 -14.13 16.38
CA GLY A 48 -21.60 -12.96 15.86
C GLY A 48 -20.37 -13.36 15.05
N ILE A 49 -20.26 -12.85 13.82
CA ILE A 49 -19.17 -13.14 12.88
C ILE A 49 -18.20 -11.96 12.89
N GLY A 50 -16.92 -12.23 13.12
CA GLY A 50 -15.88 -11.21 13.02
C GLY A 50 -15.57 -10.81 11.57
N GLY A 51 -15.15 -9.57 11.36
CA GLY A 51 -14.83 -9.06 10.03
C GLY A 51 -13.59 -9.72 9.42
N ARG A 52 -13.50 -9.80 8.10
CA ARG A 52 -12.30 -10.30 7.42
C ARG A 52 -11.15 -9.30 7.55
N GLY A 53 -9.92 -9.77 7.72
CA GLY A 53 -8.74 -8.91 7.65
C GLY A 53 -8.47 -8.42 6.24
N GLY A 54 -7.86 -7.24 6.12
CA GLY A 54 -7.50 -6.65 4.83
C GLY A 54 -6.34 -7.38 4.14
N ASN A 55 -6.30 -7.29 2.81
CA ASN A 55 -5.22 -7.83 2.00
C ASN A 55 -4.17 -6.76 1.67
N VAL A 56 -2.96 -7.22 1.36
CA VAL A 56 -1.89 -6.39 0.78
C VAL A 56 -1.69 -6.79 -0.68
N TYR A 57 -1.55 -5.79 -1.55
CA TYR A 57 -1.34 -5.99 -2.98
C TYR A 57 -0.04 -5.32 -3.41
N PHE A 58 0.67 -5.97 -4.34
CA PHE A 58 1.76 -5.36 -5.08
C PHE A 58 1.27 -5.09 -6.50
N VAL A 59 1.40 -3.85 -6.95
CA VAL A 59 1.06 -3.45 -8.32
C VAL A 59 2.31 -2.80 -8.93
N PRO A 60 2.65 -3.01 -10.21
CA PRO A 60 3.83 -2.37 -10.79
C PRO A 60 3.51 -0.93 -11.26
N LYS A 61 4.42 0.02 -11.01
CA LYS A 61 4.37 1.36 -11.61
C LYS A 61 5.52 1.55 -12.61
N PRO A 62 5.23 1.91 -13.87
CA PRO A 62 6.27 1.97 -14.91
C PRO A 62 7.31 3.09 -14.75
N PHE A 63 7.23 3.98 -13.76
CA PHE A 63 8.17 5.11 -13.61
C PHE A 63 8.52 5.44 -12.15
N LEU A 64 8.48 4.43 -11.27
CA LEU A 64 8.83 4.61 -9.87
C LEU A 64 10.30 4.23 -9.65
N ALA A 65 11.13 5.21 -9.28
CA ALA A 65 12.51 4.96 -8.91
C ALA A 65 12.60 4.22 -7.57
N PHE A 66 13.60 3.34 -7.42
CA PHE A 66 13.83 2.57 -6.18
C PHE A 66 13.95 3.48 -4.95
N SER A 67 14.69 4.58 -5.06
CA SER A 67 14.85 5.57 -3.98
C SER A 67 13.53 6.21 -3.52
N ASP A 68 12.53 6.31 -4.41
CA ASP A 68 11.21 6.84 -4.08
C ASP A 68 10.31 5.79 -3.40
N ILE A 69 10.56 4.48 -3.58
CA ILE A 69 9.87 3.39 -2.86
C ILE A 69 10.13 3.50 -1.36
N ARG A 70 11.39 3.69 -0.98
CA ARG A 70 11.80 3.81 0.43
C ARG A 70 11.15 5.01 1.12
N LYS A 71 11.04 6.14 0.40
CA LYS A 71 10.35 7.35 0.87
C LYS A 71 8.85 7.11 1.05
N GLN A 72 8.20 6.41 0.12
CA GLN A 72 6.76 6.10 0.22
C GLN A 72 6.44 5.17 1.41
N LEU A 73 7.39 4.30 1.77
CA LEU A 73 7.29 3.40 2.92
C LEU A 73 7.79 4.02 4.23
N ASN A 74 7.92 5.36 4.31
CA ASN A 74 8.41 6.10 5.47
C ASN A 74 9.71 5.52 6.05
N ASN A 75 10.60 4.99 5.20
CA ASN A 75 11.85 4.31 5.56
C ASN A 75 11.71 3.06 6.46
N ARG A 76 10.49 2.61 6.80
CA ARG A 76 10.27 1.49 7.73
C ARG A 76 10.10 0.15 7.04
N MET A 77 10.01 0.12 5.70
CA MET A 77 9.90 -1.08 4.85
C MET A 77 8.92 -2.13 5.39
N ARG A 78 7.83 -1.66 6.02
CA ARG A 78 6.83 -2.46 6.73
C ARG A 78 5.45 -2.07 6.25
N ILE A 79 4.72 -3.05 5.75
CA ILE A 79 3.40 -2.88 5.16
C ILE A 79 2.43 -3.76 5.91
N HIS A 80 1.40 -3.16 6.50
CA HIS A 80 0.40 -3.87 7.28
C HIS A 80 -0.99 -3.50 6.78
N ALA A 81 -1.82 -4.50 6.49
CA ALA A 81 -3.24 -4.29 6.22
C ALA A 81 -4.04 -4.18 7.51
N GLU A 82 -5.20 -3.52 7.42
CA GLU A 82 -6.06 -3.31 8.57
C GLU A 82 -6.69 -4.63 9.02
N ASN A 83 -6.80 -4.82 10.33
CA ASN A 83 -7.49 -5.98 10.88
C ASN A 83 -9.00 -5.83 10.71
N GLY A 84 -9.69 -6.97 10.58
CA GLY A 84 -11.15 -7.01 10.69
C GLY A 84 -11.58 -6.66 12.11
N ASN A 85 -12.71 -5.98 12.23
CA ASN A 85 -13.27 -5.65 13.54
C ASN A 85 -13.95 -6.88 14.16
N ALA A 86 -13.83 -7.00 15.48
CA ALA A 86 -14.55 -8.02 16.23
C ALA A 86 -16.06 -7.75 16.24
N ALA A 87 -16.84 -8.82 16.26
CA ALA A 87 -18.26 -8.75 16.57
C ALA A 87 -18.47 -8.22 17.99
N ARG A 88 -19.53 -7.44 18.21
CA ARG A 88 -19.95 -6.91 19.52
C ARG A 88 -21.41 -7.25 19.75
N LYS A 89 -21.86 -7.26 21.00
CA LYS A 89 -23.28 -7.49 21.33
C LYS A 89 -24.22 -6.51 20.60
N SER A 90 -23.75 -5.28 20.35
CA SER A 90 -24.49 -4.27 19.59
C SER A 90 -24.35 -4.40 18.07
N VAL A 91 -23.32 -5.10 17.58
CA VAL A 91 -23.00 -5.25 16.15
C VAL A 91 -22.48 -6.66 15.92
N LEU A 92 -23.37 -7.58 15.58
CA LEU A 92 -23.05 -9.01 15.46
C LEU A 92 -22.14 -9.31 14.25
N ASN A 93 -22.13 -8.46 13.22
CA ASN A 93 -21.25 -8.58 12.07
C ASN A 93 -20.12 -7.55 12.14
N GLY A 94 -18.91 -8.03 12.42
CA GLY A 94 -17.71 -7.21 12.40
C GLY A 94 -17.40 -6.69 10.99
N SER A 95 -17.01 -5.42 10.88
CA SER A 95 -16.62 -4.84 9.59
C SER A 95 -15.28 -5.40 9.10
N SER A 96 -15.19 -5.68 7.80
CA SER A 96 -13.91 -6.07 7.18
C SER A 96 -12.88 -4.95 7.31
N GLY A 97 -11.63 -5.32 7.61
CA GLY A 97 -10.50 -4.41 7.61
C GLY A 97 -10.23 -3.91 6.19
N LYS A 98 -9.86 -2.64 6.06
CA LYS A 98 -9.49 -2.10 4.75
C LYS A 98 -8.24 -2.80 4.25
N ASN A 99 -8.31 -3.24 2.99
CA ASN A 99 -7.13 -3.56 2.22
C ASN A 99 -6.21 -2.34 2.25
N THR A 100 -4.93 -2.48 2.57
CA THR A 100 -3.99 -1.37 2.36
C THR A 100 -3.82 -1.23 0.85
N PRO A 101 -4.27 -0.12 0.23
CA PRO A 101 -3.69 0.28 -1.03
C PRO A 101 -2.35 0.87 -0.62
N ASP A 102 -1.36 0.04 -0.31
CA ASP A 102 -0.13 0.62 0.19
C ASP A 102 0.42 1.52 -0.92
N ARG A 103 0.74 2.75 -0.50
CA ARG A 103 0.94 3.95 -1.34
C ARG A 103 2.04 3.82 -2.40
N ILE A 104 2.63 2.63 -2.54
CA ILE A 104 3.39 2.21 -3.69
C ILE A 104 2.56 2.36 -4.97
N LEU A 105 1.22 2.27 -4.94
CA LEU A 105 0.34 2.54 -6.10
C LEU A 105 -0.80 3.52 -5.91
N GLY A 106 -0.82 4.50 -6.81
CA GLY A 106 -1.81 5.57 -6.85
C GLY A 106 -2.94 5.19 -7.80
N SER A 107 -4.09 5.80 -7.48
CA SER A 107 -5.39 5.82 -8.17
C SER A 107 -6.02 4.46 -8.44
N ARG A 108 -6.94 4.07 -7.55
CA ARG A 108 -8.13 3.32 -7.96
C ARG A 108 -9.05 4.31 -8.67
N ASP A 109 -9.04 4.28 -9.99
CA ASP A 109 -10.20 4.64 -10.80
C ASP A 109 -10.75 3.31 -11.37
N MET A 110 -11.67 2.70 -10.64
CA MET A 110 -12.76 1.83 -11.12
C MET A 110 -13.80 1.73 -10.00
#